data_AF-A0A7S2UDK0-F1
#
_entry.id   AF-A0A7S2UDK0-F1
#
_cell.length_a   1.000
_cell.length_b   1.000
_cell.length_c   1.000
_cell.angle_alpha   90.00
_cell.angle_beta   90.00
_cell.angle_gamma   90.00
#
_symmetry.space_group_name_H-M   'P 1'
#
loop_
_entity.id
_entity.type
_entity.pdbx_description
1 polymer ?
#
loop_
_entity_poly.entity_id
_entity_poly.type
_entity_poly.pdbx_seq_one_letter_code
_entity_poly.pdbx_strand_id
1 'polypeptide(L)'
;LVDLVADEVIEKGEIRIGSINVDTGTYGRWCHLRCWRVPHKVWLGLPDPKECQDPHTFGSALASMNQVLLSGFSELPHVEKQYIVRHAMNRSNWAKERKKK
;
A
#
# COMPACT_ATOMS: atom_id res chain seq x y z
N LEU A 1 21.32 2.89 -16.47
CA LEU A 1 20.30 2.07 -17.16
C LEU A 1 18.94 2.52 -16.66
N VAL A 2 18.07 2.93 -17.58
CA VAL A 2 16.68 3.28 -17.27
C VAL A 2 15.93 1.96 -17.29
N ASP A 3 15.52 1.44 -16.14
CA ASP A 3 14.71 0.23 -16.09
C ASP A 3 13.36 0.52 -16.76
N LEU A 4 13.27 0.13 -18.03
CA LEU A 4 12.02 -0.07 -18.73
C LEU A 4 11.38 -1.33 -18.14
N VAL A 5 10.79 -1.20 -16.95
CA VAL A 5 9.81 -2.19 -16.51
C VAL A 5 8.71 -2.08 -17.54
N ALA A 6 8.63 -3.07 -18.45
CA ALA A 6 7.51 -3.20 -19.37
C ALA A 6 6.21 -3.04 -18.57
N ASP A 7 5.17 -2.47 -19.17
CA ASP A 7 3.84 -2.42 -18.55
C ASP A 7 3.33 -3.86 -18.38
N GLU A 8 3.80 -4.53 -17.32
CA GLU A 8 3.42 -5.89 -16.99
C GLU A 8 1.95 -5.88 -16.60
N VAL A 9 1.20 -6.82 -17.17
CA VAL A 9 -0.20 -7.01 -16.82
C VAL A 9 -0.28 -7.55 -15.39
N ILE A 10 -1.31 -7.15 -14.64
CA ILE A 10 -1.62 -7.74 -13.35
C ILE A 10 -2.50 -8.96 -13.60
N GLU A 11 -2.03 -10.14 -13.22
CA GLU A 11 -2.75 -11.38 -13.46
C GLU A 11 -4.02 -11.48 -12.60
N LYS A 12 -5.00 -12.24 -13.07
CA LYS A 12 -6.26 -12.45 -12.34
C LYS A 12 -5.97 -13.15 -11.01
N GLY A 13 -6.42 -12.55 -9.91
CA GLY A 13 -6.23 -13.08 -8.56
C GLY A 13 -4.97 -12.56 -7.86
N GLU A 14 -4.15 -11.75 -8.53
CA GLU A 14 -3.05 -11.06 -7.86
C GLU A 14 -3.52 -9.86 -7.01
N ILE A 15 -2.76 -9.60 -5.94
CA ILE A 15 -2.93 -8.39 -5.13
C ILE A 15 -2.62 -7.17 -6.00
N ARG A 16 -3.61 -6.29 -6.13
CA ARG A 16 -3.50 -5.00 -6.80
C ARG A 16 -3.87 -3.88 -5.85
N ILE A 17 -3.15 -2.77 -5.97
CA ILE A 17 -3.47 -1.54 -5.23
C ILE A 17 -3.78 -0.45 -6.23
N GLY A 18 -4.90 0.24 -5.99
CA GLY A 18 -5.39 1.34 -6.81
C GLY A 18 -5.59 2.59 -5.98
N SER A 19 -5.91 3.68 -6.67
CA SER A 19 -6.26 4.96 -6.06
C SER A 19 -7.64 5.40 -6.50
N ILE A 20 -8.38 6.04 -5.59
CA ILE A 20 -9.64 6.69 -5.95
C ILE A 20 -9.37 7.93 -6.81
N ASN A 21 -10.10 8.06 -7.91
CA ASN A 21 -10.22 9.31 -8.64
C ASN A 21 -11.27 10.16 -7.93
N VAL A 22 -10.83 11.26 -7.31
CA VAL A 22 -11.69 12.14 -6.50
C VAL A 22 -12.81 12.81 -7.30
N ASP A 23 -12.62 13.02 -8.60
CA ASP A 23 -13.60 13.70 -9.46
C ASP A 23 -14.76 12.76 -9.83
N THR A 24 -14.48 11.46 -9.93
CA THR A 24 -15.46 10.45 -10.39
C THR A 24 -15.90 9.49 -9.29
N GLY A 25 -15.21 9.46 -8.15
CA GLY A 25 -15.42 8.47 -7.08
C GLY A 25 -15.00 7.04 -7.45
N THR A 26 -14.45 6.83 -8.64
CA THR A 26 -14.09 5.49 -9.13
C THR A 26 -12.67 5.09 -8.72
N TYR A 27 -12.45 3.81 -8.49
CA TYR A 27 -11.10 3.26 -8.27
C TYR A 27 -10.42 2.96 -9.62
N GLY A 28 -9.17 3.39 -9.75
CA GLY A 28 -8.35 3.14 -10.93
C GLY A 28 -6.85 3.22 -10.63
N ARG A 29 -6.03 3.37 -11.67
CA ARG A 29 -4.56 3.40 -11.57
C ARG A 29 -4.01 2.19 -10.78
N TRP A 30 -4.49 1.01 -11.14
CA TRP A 30 -4.08 -0.25 -10.54
C TRP A 30 -2.59 -0.51 -10.79
N CYS A 31 -1.90 -0.98 -9.77
CA CYS A 31 -0.51 -1.41 -9.86
C CYS A 31 -0.30 -2.70 -9.04
N HIS A 32 0.73 -3.49 -9.39
CA HIS A 32 1.16 -4.61 -8.56
C HIS A 32 1.58 -4.12 -7.18
N LEU A 33 1.48 -4.98 -6.16
CA LEU A 33 2.00 -4.66 -4.82
C LEU A 33 3.47 -4.20 -4.85
N ARG A 34 4.33 -4.88 -5.63
CA ARG A 34 5.75 -4.53 -5.78
C ARG A 34 5.99 -3.13 -6.39
N CYS A 35 5.04 -2.65 -7.18
CA CYS A 35 5.09 -1.34 -7.83
C CYS A 35 4.55 -0.23 -6.92
N TRP A 36 3.70 -0.59 -5.94
CA TRP A 36 3.09 0.37 -5.04
C TRP A 36 4.12 0.98 -4.09
N ARG A 37 4.21 2.31 -4.12
CA ARG A 37 4.90 3.09 -3.10
C ARG A 37 3.91 3.52 -2.03
N VAL A 38 4.13 3.09 -0.79
CA VAL A 38 3.25 3.40 0.34
C VAL A 38 3.13 4.92 0.47
N PRO A 39 1.93 5.51 0.34
CA PRO A 39 1.77 6.96 0.40
C PRO A 39 2.10 7.53 1.78
N HIS A 40 2.57 8.79 1.84
CA HIS A 40 2.91 9.47 3.09
C HIS A 40 1.84 9.38 4.17
N LYS A 41 0.58 9.62 3.81
CA LYS A 41 -0.53 9.54 4.75
C LYS A 41 -0.74 8.14 5.33
N VAL A 42 -0.38 7.09 4.59
CA VAL A 42 -0.49 5.71 5.06
C VAL A 42 0.69 5.40 5.98
N TRP A 43 1.93 5.63 5.55
CA TRP A 43 3.09 5.28 6.39
C TRP A 43 3.26 6.16 7.63
N LEU A 44 2.70 7.38 7.66
CA LEU A 44 2.62 8.19 8.87
C LEU A 44 1.70 7.55 9.95
N GLY A 45 0.72 6.75 9.53
CA GLY A 45 -0.16 6.00 10.42
C GLY A 45 0.38 4.63 10.85
N LEU A 46 1.58 4.24 10.38
CA LEU A 46 2.21 2.98 10.74
C LEU A 46 3.21 3.16 11.90
N PRO A 47 3.48 2.11 12.70
CA PRO A 47 4.63 2.11 13.61
C PRO A 47 5.96 2.36 12.86
N ASP A 48 6.99 2.88 13.52
CA ASP A 48 8.33 2.92 12.91
C ASP A 48 8.92 1.50 12.85
N PRO A 49 9.24 0.96 11.66
CA PRO A 49 9.85 -0.36 11.51
C PRO A 49 11.20 -0.54 12.24
N LYS A 50 11.85 0.56 12.64
CA LYS A 50 13.08 0.52 13.44
C LYS A 50 12.81 0.25 14.92
N GLU A 51 11.63 0.61 15.40
CA GLU A 51 11.25 0.53 16.82
C GLU A 51 10.28 -0.64 17.08
N CYS A 52 9.43 -0.96 16.09
CA CYS A 52 8.48 -2.05 16.14
C CYS A 52 8.68 -2.97 14.93
N GLN A 53 8.94 -4.26 15.19
CA GLN A 53 9.04 -5.28 14.14
C GLN A 53 7.87 -6.27 14.14
N ASP A 54 6.83 -6.01 14.93
CA ASP A 54 5.66 -6.89 15.04
C ASP A 54 4.67 -6.66 13.87
N PRO A 55 4.49 -7.65 12.96
CA PRO A 55 3.57 -7.51 11.84
C PRO A 55 2.10 -7.34 12.27
N HIS A 56 1.71 -7.82 13.44
CA HIS A 56 0.33 -7.69 13.92
C HIS A 56 -0.04 -6.24 14.24
N THR A 57 0.89 -5.49 14.83
CA THR A 57 0.71 -4.05 15.10
C THR A 57 0.57 -3.27 13.78
N PHE A 58 1.38 -3.58 12.77
CA PHE A 58 1.24 -2.97 11.43
C PHE A 58 -0.08 -3.36 10.75
N GLY A 59 -0.49 -4.62 10.84
CA GLY A 59 -1.77 -5.09 10.30
C GLY A 59 -2.96 -4.39 10.94
N SER A 60 -2.93 -4.19 12.26
CA SER A 60 -3.95 -3.45 13.00
C SER A 60 -4.02 -1.98 12.57
N ALA A 61 -2.86 -1.34 12.37
CA ALA A 61 -2.78 0.04 11.86
C ALA A 61 -3.32 0.16 10.42
N LEU A 62 -3.01 -0.79 9.54
CA LEU A 62 -3.58 -0.82 8.18
C LEU A 62 -5.10 -1.04 8.21
N ALA A 63 -5.60 -1.91 9.09
CA ALA A 63 -7.03 -2.16 9.26
C ALA A 63 -7.78 -0.94 9.79
N SER A 64 -7.20 -0.18 10.72
CA SER A 64 -7.82 1.04 11.25
C SER A 64 -7.98 2.14 10.18
N MET A 65 -7.19 2.08 9.10
CA MET A 65 -7.25 2.99 7.96
C MET A 65 -8.26 2.59 6.86
N ASN A 66 -8.97 1.45 7.00
CA ASN A 66 -9.78 0.85 5.94
C ASN A 66 -10.89 1.77 5.40
N GLN A 67 -11.45 2.64 6.23
CA GLN A 67 -12.58 3.50 5.82
C GLN A 67 -12.14 4.87 5.30
N VAL A 68 -10.84 5.17 5.34
CA VAL A 68 -10.35 6.56 5.16
C VAL A 68 -9.20 6.66 4.17
N LEU A 69 -8.19 5.79 4.29
CA LEU A 69 -6.92 5.92 3.57
C LEU A 69 -6.55 4.70 2.73
N LEU A 70 -6.95 3.49 3.14
CA LEU A 70 -6.63 2.25 2.43
C LEU A 70 -7.81 1.28 2.45
N SER A 71 -8.79 1.56 1.60
CA SER A 71 -10.00 0.75 1.45
C SER A 71 -9.71 -0.64 0.90
N GLY A 72 -10.46 -1.63 1.39
CA GLY A 72 -10.40 -3.01 0.91
C GLY A 72 -9.41 -3.91 1.64
N PHE A 73 -8.57 -3.37 2.54
CA PHE A 73 -7.58 -4.17 3.27
C PHE A 73 -8.22 -5.19 4.21
N SER A 74 -9.29 -4.80 4.92
CA SER A 74 -9.96 -5.64 5.93
C SER A 74 -10.70 -6.82 5.29
N GLU A 75 -11.07 -6.70 4.03
CA GLU A 75 -11.80 -7.67 3.24
C GLU A 75 -10.88 -8.74 2.61
N LEU A 76 -9.56 -8.51 2.59
CA LEU A 76 -8.60 -9.45 2.01
C LEU A 76 -8.44 -10.73 2.85
N PRO A 77 -8.12 -11.87 2.20
CA PRO A 77 -7.66 -13.07 2.88
C PRO A 77 -6.45 -12.80 3.78
N HIS A 78 -6.31 -13.59 4.86
CA HIS A 78 -5.21 -13.41 5.82
C HIS A 78 -3.82 -13.46 5.16
N VAL A 79 -3.63 -14.37 4.20
CA VAL A 79 -2.36 -14.51 3.46
C VAL A 79 -2.02 -13.24 2.67
N GLU A 80 -3.01 -12.64 2.02
CA GLU A 80 -2.80 -11.41 1.23
C GLU A 80 -2.51 -10.20 2.13
N LYS A 81 -3.20 -10.12 3.28
CA LYS A 81 -2.89 -9.11 4.31
C LYS A 81 -1.43 -9.20 4.75
N GLN A 82 -0.90 -10.40 4.96
CA GLN A 82 0.50 -10.58 5.35
C GLN A 82 1.48 -10.04 4.31
N TYR A 83 1.20 -10.22 3.01
CA TYR A 83 2.04 -9.65 1.96
C TYR A 83 2.04 -8.12 1.97
N ILE A 84 0.87 -7.51 2.11
CA ILE A 84 0.74 -6.04 2.19
C ILE A 84 1.42 -5.49 3.44
N VAL A 85 1.23 -6.14 4.60
CA VAL A 85 1.88 -5.76 5.87
C VAL A 85 3.39 -5.78 5.73
N ARG A 86 3.97 -6.89 5.23
CA ARG A 86 5.42 -7.00 5.02
C ARG A 86 5.93 -5.95 4.04
N HIS A 87 5.17 -5.66 2.99
CA HIS A 87 5.50 -4.61 2.03
C HIS A 87 5.50 -3.22 2.68
N ALA A 88 4.52 -2.94 3.54
CA ALA A 88 4.37 -1.67 4.23
C ALA A 88 5.39 -1.45 5.35
N MET A 89 5.84 -2.52 6.02
CA MET A 89 6.94 -2.49 7.00
C MET A 89 8.28 -2.12 6.37
N ASN A 90 8.48 -2.39 5.07
CA ASN A 90 9.74 -2.09 4.41
C ASN A 90 9.80 -0.60 3.97
N ARG A 91 10.64 0.19 4.65
CA ARG A 91 10.80 1.63 4.37
C ARG A 91 11.27 1.93 2.94
N SER A 92 11.93 1.01 2.23
CA SER A 92 12.31 1.25 0.83
C SER A 92 11.10 1.32 -0.12
N ASN A 93 9.95 0.80 0.33
CA ASN A 93 8.69 0.90 -0.40
C ASN A 93 7.93 2.19 -0.08
N TRP A 94 8.41 3.04 0.83
CA TRP A 94 7.71 4.27 1.18
C TRP A 94 7.91 5.34 0.12
N ALA A 95 6.82 6.02 -0.25
CA ALA A 95 6.90 7.22 -1.07
C ALA A 95 7.59 8.34 -0.26
N LYS A 96 8.44 9.13 -0.90
CA LYS A 96 9.04 10.32 -0.30
C LYS A 96 7.95 11.31 0.13
N GLU A 97 8.11 11.89 1.32
CA GLU A 97 7.29 13.03 1.71
C GLU A 97 7.53 14.18 0.73
N ARG A 98 6.43 14.74 0.21
CA ARG A 98 6.45 15.94 -0.62
C ARG A 98 5.82 17.07 0.16
N LYS A 99 6.57 18.15 0.38
CA LYS A 99 6.01 19.41 0.88
C LYS A 99 5.00 19.92 -0.15
N LYS A 100 3.80 20.30 0.30
CA LYS A 100 2.86 21.02 -0.56
C LYS A 100 3.50 22.35 -0.97
N LYS A 101 3.44 22.67 -2.26
CA LYS A 101 3.74 24.01 -2.76
C LYS A 101 2.61 24.96 -2.38
#